data_AF-A0A1W9P1S5-F1
#
_entry.id   AF-A0A1W9P1S5-F1
#
_cell.length_a   1.000
_cell.length_b   1.000
_cell.length_c   1.000
_cell.angle_alpha   90.00
_cell.angle_beta   90.00
_cell.angle_gamma   90.00
#
_symmetry.space_group_name_H-M   'P 1'
#
loop_
_entity.id
_entity.type
_entity.pdbx_description
1 polymer ?
#
loop_
_entity_poly.entity_id
_entity_poly.type
_entity_poly.pdbx_seq_one_letter_code
_entity_poly.pdbx_strand_id
1 'polypeptide(L)'
;MTEFLAIIKALGWPGAFLFTIYFCVKYPDKIQIWISLVQRYFGNRSLKYERKSISNEIEGRINLFAKKINSEVGNIFPYGIKMEWVEDSSKGFDREAFRKKDQVIIKMKHHTNQDRNLSVAILEYVSKGLIPKGRLYVSKNIMKSIDFKMVHKILLSNRSYSAVEYFSDHILYPEVEEVPEIKKFLEKMHTLDDHGFFASILLFELMILGKKIPQGIENVRKRVIAEVKDFISFLDNIATSKPGEEAELHFIRKEIRVSLLLVARSEYFGYTKNYLWRFGRNLEEGCERVYIASTGTNIKFAKTVSSEIENKYEVEKSLEKTLNVMNRKGDFTKGSNKSKRLF
;
A
#
# COMPACT_ATOMS: atom_id res chain seq x y z
N MET A 1 -11.34 16.25 24.25
CA MET A 1 -11.85 17.54 24.76
C MET A 1 -11.23 17.94 26.09
N THR A 2 -10.98 17.00 27.01
CA THR A 2 -10.35 17.26 28.32
C THR A 2 -8.92 17.81 28.23
N GLU A 3 -8.09 17.30 27.31
CA GLU A 3 -6.72 17.79 27.12
C GLU A 3 -6.64 19.21 26.51
N PHE A 4 -7.56 19.55 25.60
CA PHE A 4 -7.58 20.87 24.95
C PHE A 4 -8.00 21.98 25.92
N LEU A 5 -8.99 21.71 26.79
CA LEU A 5 -9.38 22.62 27.86
C LEU A 5 -8.28 22.77 28.92
N ALA A 6 -7.49 21.72 29.17
CA ALA A 6 -6.33 21.80 30.07
C ALA A 6 -5.22 22.69 29.49
N ILE A 7 -4.95 22.62 28.18
CA ILE A 7 -3.96 23.48 27.50
C ILE A 7 -4.40 24.95 27.52
N ILE A 8 -5.69 25.25 27.27
CA ILE A 8 -6.24 26.61 27.33
C ILE A 8 -6.13 27.16 28.77
N LYS A 9 -6.40 26.35 29.78
CA LYS A 9 -6.27 26.75 31.19
C LYS A 9 -4.81 26.94 31.63
N ALA A 10 -3.88 26.17 31.09
CA ALA A 10 -2.47 26.21 31.49
C ALA A 10 -1.64 27.31 30.80
N LEU A 11 -1.93 27.62 29.54
CA LEU A 11 -1.11 28.53 28.72
C LEU A 11 -1.87 29.76 28.18
N GLY A 12 -3.17 29.86 28.47
CA GLY A 12 -4.04 30.93 27.96
C GLY A 12 -4.31 30.84 26.45
N TRP A 13 -5.09 31.80 25.93
CA TRP A 13 -5.40 31.91 24.51
C TRP A 13 -4.17 31.95 23.58
N PRO A 14 -3.05 32.63 23.92
CA PRO A 14 -1.85 32.62 23.08
C PRO A 14 -1.20 31.24 22.96
N GLY A 15 -1.16 30.48 24.05
CA GLY A 15 -0.62 29.11 24.02
C GLY A 15 -1.53 28.13 23.29
N ALA A 16 -2.85 28.28 23.44
CA ALA A 16 -3.81 27.53 22.63
C ALA A 16 -3.66 27.85 21.14
N PHE A 17 -3.44 29.11 20.78
CA PHE A 17 -3.20 29.54 19.40
C PHE A 17 -1.90 28.94 18.83
N LEU A 18 -0.80 28.99 19.57
CA LEU A 18 0.47 28.36 19.16
C LEU A 18 0.34 26.83 19.05
N PHE A 19 -0.40 26.19 19.95
CA PHE A 19 -0.69 24.75 19.88
C PHE A 19 -1.53 24.40 18.65
N THR A 20 -2.54 25.22 18.32
CA THR A 20 -3.33 25.06 17.10
C THR A 20 -2.46 25.23 15.85
N ILE A 21 -1.59 26.25 15.78
CA ILE A 21 -0.64 26.43 14.67
C ILE A 21 0.30 25.22 14.56
N TYR A 22 0.86 24.77 15.68
CA TYR A 22 1.74 23.60 15.71
C TYR A 22 1.03 22.34 15.23
N PHE A 23 -0.18 22.08 15.73
CA PHE A 23 -1.01 20.98 15.26
C PHE A 23 -1.34 21.14 13.77
N CYS A 24 -1.54 22.38 13.32
CA CYS A 24 -1.85 22.69 11.94
C CYS A 24 -0.69 22.38 10.98
N VAL A 25 0.53 22.70 11.39
CA VAL A 25 1.75 22.41 10.63
C VAL A 25 2.09 20.91 10.68
N LYS A 26 1.86 20.25 11.81
CA LYS A 26 2.28 18.86 12.03
C LYS A 26 1.34 17.83 11.39
N TYR A 27 0.05 18.13 11.27
CA TYR A 27 -0.96 17.18 10.75
C TYR A 27 -1.82 17.76 9.62
N PRO A 28 -1.20 18.20 8.50
CA PRO A 28 -1.91 18.84 7.40
C PRO A 28 -3.06 17.97 6.85
N ASP A 29 -2.84 16.66 6.71
CA ASP A 29 -3.85 15.75 6.12
C ASP A 29 -5.07 15.56 7.03
N LYS A 30 -4.85 15.54 8.36
CA LYS A 30 -5.98 15.47 9.31
C LYS A 30 -6.82 16.73 9.18
N ILE A 31 -6.19 17.90 9.13
CA ILE A 31 -6.88 19.19 9.00
C ILE A 31 -7.68 19.26 7.71
N GLN A 32 -7.16 18.73 6.60
CA GLN A 32 -7.94 18.67 5.35
C GLN A 32 -9.29 17.95 5.58
N ILE A 33 -9.29 16.85 6.33
CA ILE A 33 -10.53 16.14 6.70
C ILE A 33 -11.43 16.99 7.62
N TRP A 34 -10.87 17.73 8.58
CA TRP A 34 -11.66 18.63 9.42
C TRP A 34 -12.26 19.79 8.62
N ILE A 35 -11.47 20.40 7.74
CA ILE A 35 -11.90 21.47 6.84
C ILE A 35 -13.00 20.95 5.90
N SER A 36 -12.90 19.72 5.39
CA SER A 36 -13.96 19.16 4.55
C SER A 36 -15.27 18.99 5.31
N LEU A 37 -15.24 18.51 6.55
CA LEU A 37 -16.45 18.41 7.38
C LEU A 37 -17.12 19.78 7.61
N VAL A 38 -16.32 20.82 7.88
CA VAL A 38 -16.82 22.20 8.02
C VAL A 38 -17.36 22.74 6.69
N GLN A 39 -16.66 22.51 5.59
CA GLN A 39 -17.10 22.98 4.27
C GLN A 39 -18.35 22.27 3.79
N ARG A 40 -18.52 20.97 4.08
CA ARG A 40 -19.73 20.21 3.76
C ARG A 40 -20.96 20.82 4.40
N TYR A 41 -20.84 21.35 5.63
CA TYR A 41 -21.91 22.07 6.30
C TYR A 41 -22.35 23.35 5.53
N PHE A 42 -21.41 24.04 4.88
CA PHE A 42 -21.68 25.21 4.03
C PHE A 42 -21.88 24.85 2.54
N GLY A 43 -21.70 23.58 2.16
CA GLY A 43 -21.68 23.11 0.77
C GLY A 43 -23.02 23.33 0.04
N ASN A 44 -24.13 23.22 0.77
CA ASN A 44 -25.48 23.46 0.24
C ASN A 44 -25.69 24.88 -0.30
N ARG A 45 -24.78 25.83 -0.02
CA ARG A 45 -24.88 27.22 -0.46
C ARG A 45 -24.03 27.55 -1.69
N SER A 46 -23.06 26.70 -2.07
CA SER A 46 -22.25 26.95 -3.27
C SER A 46 -21.44 25.73 -3.72
N LEU A 47 -21.51 25.45 -5.01
CA LEU A 47 -20.75 24.42 -5.72
C LEU A 47 -19.23 24.54 -5.50
N LYS A 48 -18.72 25.76 -5.28
CA LYS A 48 -17.29 25.98 -5.01
C LYS A 48 -16.86 25.40 -3.67
N TYR A 49 -17.71 25.52 -2.64
CA TYR A 49 -17.44 24.93 -1.32
C TYR A 49 -17.64 23.42 -1.32
N GLU A 50 -18.63 22.92 -2.06
CA GLU A 50 -18.81 21.49 -2.26
C GLU A 50 -17.59 20.85 -2.94
N ARG A 51 -17.15 21.39 -4.08
CA ARG A 51 -15.93 20.97 -4.77
C ARG A 51 -14.70 20.98 -3.86
N LYS A 52 -14.52 22.05 -3.09
CA LYS A 52 -13.39 22.18 -2.15
C LYS A 52 -13.48 21.18 -0.99
N SER A 53 -14.69 20.93 -0.48
CA SER A 53 -14.94 19.93 0.55
C SER A 53 -14.53 18.54 0.06
N ILE A 54 -14.98 18.16 -1.13
CA ILE A 54 -14.69 16.85 -1.73
C ILE A 54 -13.19 16.70 -1.98
N SER A 55 -12.52 17.72 -2.54
CA SER A 55 -11.06 17.70 -2.71
C SER A 55 -10.34 17.48 -1.39
N ASN A 56 -10.66 18.26 -0.36
CA ASN A 56 -9.99 18.14 0.94
C ASN A 56 -10.23 16.78 1.60
N GLU A 57 -11.44 16.22 1.46
CA GLU A 57 -11.77 14.90 1.98
C GLU A 57 -10.96 13.80 1.28
N ILE A 58 -10.95 13.80 -0.06
CA ILE A 58 -10.24 12.82 -0.87
C ILE A 58 -8.72 12.94 -0.65
N GLU A 59 -8.18 14.16 -0.74
CA GLU A 59 -6.76 14.42 -0.54
C GLU A 59 -6.30 13.99 0.85
N GLY A 60 -7.02 14.38 1.90
CA GLY A 60 -6.69 14.03 3.27
C GLY A 60 -6.70 12.52 3.51
N ARG A 61 -7.73 11.81 3.00
CA ARG A 61 -7.82 10.34 3.13
C ARG A 61 -6.69 9.63 2.40
N ILE A 62 -6.41 10.01 1.16
CA ILE A 62 -5.35 9.38 0.35
C ILE A 62 -3.97 9.67 0.96
N ASN A 63 -3.68 10.91 1.34
CA ASN A 63 -2.39 11.27 1.92
C ASN A 63 -2.16 10.58 3.27
N LEU A 64 -3.19 10.45 4.12
CA LEU A 64 -3.10 9.67 5.37
C LEU A 64 -2.81 8.19 5.10
N PHE A 65 -3.51 7.59 4.12
CA PHE A 65 -3.25 6.20 3.74
C PHE A 65 -1.82 6.04 3.20
N ALA A 66 -1.40 6.90 2.27
CA ALA A 66 -0.07 6.88 1.66
C ALA A 66 1.04 7.02 2.72
N LYS A 67 0.89 7.96 3.66
CA LYS A 67 1.84 8.11 4.79
C LYS A 67 1.89 6.86 5.66
N LYS A 68 0.73 6.29 5.98
CA LYS A 68 0.64 5.06 6.78
C LYS A 68 1.32 3.90 6.08
N ILE A 69 0.93 3.59 4.84
CA ILE A 69 1.49 2.45 4.11
C ILE A 69 2.97 2.64 3.81
N ASN A 70 3.42 3.87 3.52
CA ASN A 70 4.84 4.12 3.31
C ASN A 70 5.67 3.91 4.58
N SER A 71 5.11 4.22 5.75
CA SER A 71 5.76 3.91 7.03
C SER A 71 5.76 2.41 7.34
N GLU A 72 4.90 1.64 6.69
CA GLU A 72 4.74 0.19 6.89
C GLU A 72 5.61 -0.64 5.94
N VAL A 73 5.73 -0.26 4.67
CA VAL A 73 6.38 -1.08 3.63
C VAL A 73 7.44 -0.33 2.81
N GLY A 74 7.77 0.91 3.19
CA GLY A 74 8.66 1.77 2.43
C GLY A 74 7.95 2.63 1.38
N ASN A 75 8.69 3.48 0.69
CA ASN A 75 8.17 4.62 -0.08
C ASN A 75 7.48 4.26 -1.42
N ILE A 76 6.45 3.39 -1.39
CA ILE A 76 5.70 2.92 -2.56
C ILE A 76 4.76 3.98 -3.14
N PHE A 77 4.35 4.96 -2.34
CA PHE A 77 3.62 6.17 -2.75
C PHE A 77 4.47 7.42 -2.50
N PRO A 78 5.47 7.71 -3.34
CA PRO A 78 6.41 8.81 -3.09
C PRO A 78 5.80 10.21 -3.26
N TYR A 79 4.59 10.32 -3.81
CA TYR A 79 3.96 11.59 -4.16
C TYR A 79 2.62 11.76 -3.47
N GLY A 80 2.36 12.97 -2.97
CA GLY A 80 1.04 13.35 -2.46
C GLY A 80 0.02 13.50 -3.58
N ILE A 81 -1.25 13.69 -3.22
CA ILE A 81 -2.32 14.02 -4.17
C ILE A 81 -2.68 15.52 -4.10
N LYS A 82 -3.04 16.07 -5.25
CA LYS A 82 -3.76 17.35 -5.35
C LYS A 82 -4.88 17.24 -6.38
N MET A 83 -6.07 17.70 -6.04
CA MET A 83 -7.23 17.69 -6.92
C MET A 83 -7.50 19.07 -7.51
N GLU A 84 -7.78 19.10 -8.80
CA GLU A 84 -8.19 20.29 -9.54
C GLU A 84 -9.50 19.99 -10.27
N TRP A 85 -10.52 20.83 -10.08
CA TRP A 85 -11.80 20.65 -10.77
C TRP A 85 -11.76 21.32 -12.13
N VAL A 86 -12.20 20.59 -13.15
CA VAL A 86 -12.36 21.13 -14.50
C VAL A 86 -13.77 21.72 -14.63
N GLU A 87 -13.90 22.87 -15.30
CA GLU A 87 -15.22 23.45 -15.58
C GLU A 87 -15.99 22.60 -16.59
N ASP A 88 -17.28 22.40 -16.33
CA ASP A 88 -18.17 21.55 -17.14
C ASP A 88 -18.33 22.06 -18.58
N SER A 89 -18.06 23.35 -18.81
CA SER A 89 -18.08 24.05 -20.11
C SER A 89 -16.81 23.87 -20.96
N SER A 90 -15.74 23.30 -20.41
CA SER A 90 -14.47 23.17 -21.13
C SER A 90 -14.52 21.99 -22.12
N LYS A 91 -14.25 22.27 -23.40
CA LYS A 91 -14.12 21.29 -24.50
C LYS A 91 -12.80 20.50 -24.40
N GLY A 92 -12.49 19.94 -23.23
CA GLY A 92 -11.29 19.16 -22.94
C GLY A 92 -11.58 17.92 -22.09
N PHE A 93 -10.55 17.06 -21.95
CA PHE A 93 -10.57 15.72 -21.34
C PHE A 93 -11.47 15.58 -20.09
N ASP A 94 -12.22 14.48 -20.00
CA ASP A 94 -13.11 14.17 -18.87
C ASP A 94 -12.38 13.90 -17.54
N ARG A 95 -11.10 13.49 -17.65
CA ARG A 95 -10.20 13.19 -16.54
C ARG A 95 -8.75 13.21 -17.00
N GLU A 96 -7.86 13.79 -16.21
CA GLU A 96 -6.42 13.80 -16.48
C GLU A 96 -5.65 13.66 -15.16
N ALA A 97 -4.71 12.71 -15.09
CA ALA A 97 -3.81 12.57 -13.96
C ALA A 97 -2.36 12.62 -14.43
N PHE A 98 -1.59 13.56 -13.89
CA PHE A 98 -0.17 13.72 -14.20
C PHE A 98 0.65 14.06 -12.97
N ARG A 99 1.95 13.80 -13.03
CA ARG A 99 2.89 14.07 -11.93
C ARG A 99 3.54 15.43 -12.13
N LYS A 100 3.53 16.28 -11.09
CA LYS A 100 4.18 17.59 -11.08
C LYS A 100 4.64 17.95 -9.66
N LYS A 101 5.92 18.29 -9.48
CA LYS A 101 6.52 18.76 -8.22
C LYS A 101 6.08 17.93 -6.99
N ASP A 102 6.44 16.65 -6.99
CA ASP A 102 6.14 15.68 -5.92
C ASP A 102 4.65 15.43 -5.61
N GLN A 103 3.77 15.85 -6.51
CA GLN A 103 2.32 15.63 -6.42
C GLN A 103 1.80 14.91 -7.66
N VAL A 104 0.80 14.06 -7.45
CA VAL A 104 -0.10 13.60 -8.49
C VAL A 104 -1.26 14.58 -8.55
N ILE A 105 -1.32 15.35 -9.63
CA ILE A 105 -2.43 16.28 -9.90
C ILE A 105 -3.51 15.50 -10.62
N ILE A 106 -4.71 15.49 -10.05
CA ILE A 106 -5.90 14.85 -10.61
C ILE A 106 -6.88 15.93 -11.01
N LYS A 107 -7.10 16.04 -12.31
CA LYS A 107 -8.14 16.86 -12.91
C LYS A 107 -9.35 16.00 -13.19
N MET A 108 -10.50 16.35 -12.64
CA MET A 108 -11.74 15.64 -12.92
C MET A 108 -12.96 16.57 -12.96
N LYS A 109 -13.96 16.19 -13.76
CA LYS A 109 -15.28 16.81 -13.73
C LYS A 109 -16.03 16.39 -12.47
N HIS A 110 -16.78 17.33 -11.90
CA HIS A 110 -17.58 17.06 -10.71
C HIS A 110 -18.77 16.16 -11.08
N HIS A 111 -19.09 15.21 -10.21
CA HIS A 111 -20.29 14.38 -10.33
C HIS A 111 -21.07 14.43 -9.01
N THR A 112 -22.40 14.36 -9.09
CA THR A 112 -23.29 14.41 -7.92
C THR A 112 -23.09 13.21 -6.99
N ASN A 113 -22.88 12.02 -7.57
CA ASN A 113 -22.48 10.83 -6.83
C ASN A 113 -21.05 10.96 -6.26
N GLN A 114 -20.95 11.06 -4.93
CA GLN A 114 -19.69 11.19 -4.21
C GLN A 114 -18.86 9.90 -4.19
N ASP A 115 -19.50 8.73 -4.18
CA ASP A 115 -18.82 7.44 -4.26
C ASP A 115 -18.08 7.30 -5.59
N ARG A 116 -18.69 7.79 -6.69
CA ARG A 116 -18.02 7.91 -7.98
C ARG A 116 -16.81 8.82 -7.89
N ASN A 117 -16.95 10.03 -7.33
CA ASN A 117 -15.84 10.97 -7.22
C ASN A 117 -14.67 10.36 -6.45
N LEU A 118 -14.95 9.73 -5.31
CA LEU A 118 -13.95 9.09 -4.46
C LEU A 118 -13.26 7.92 -5.16
N SER A 119 -14.03 6.98 -5.72
CA SER A 119 -13.49 5.77 -6.36
C SER A 119 -12.67 6.09 -7.61
N VAL A 120 -13.14 7.03 -8.45
CA VAL A 120 -12.38 7.48 -9.63
C VAL A 120 -11.12 8.22 -9.21
N ALA A 121 -11.19 9.14 -8.24
CA ALA A 121 -10.01 9.88 -7.80
C ALA A 121 -8.94 8.96 -7.19
N ILE A 122 -9.34 7.96 -6.38
CA ILE A 122 -8.41 6.97 -5.83
C ILE A 122 -7.79 6.14 -6.96
N LEU A 123 -8.58 5.67 -7.93
CA LEU A 123 -8.05 4.91 -9.07
C LEU A 123 -7.03 5.72 -9.87
N GLU A 124 -7.35 6.97 -10.21
CA GLU A 124 -6.45 7.87 -10.94
C GLU A 124 -5.16 8.12 -10.14
N TYR A 125 -5.28 8.38 -8.83
CA TYR A 125 -4.14 8.53 -7.94
C TYR A 125 -3.24 7.30 -7.95
N VAL A 126 -3.81 6.11 -7.73
CA VAL A 126 -3.08 4.85 -7.66
C VAL A 126 -2.36 4.58 -8.99
N SER A 127 -3.04 4.80 -10.12
CA SER A 127 -2.48 4.54 -11.46
C SER A 127 -1.23 5.37 -11.81
N LYS A 128 -1.01 6.50 -11.12
CA LYS A 128 0.15 7.40 -11.35
C LYS A 128 1.12 7.46 -10.16
N GLY A 129 0.59 7.29 -8.95
CA GLY A 129 1.29 7.46 -7.69
C GLY A 129 1.91 6.18 -7.13
N LEU A 130 1.34 5.00 -7.43
CA LEU A 130 1.85 3.72 -6.92
C LEU A 130 3.08 3.25 -7.72
N ILE A 131 4.20 3.02 -7.04
CA ILE A 131 5.47 2.49 -7.56
C ILE A 131 5.90 3.12 -8.91
N PRO A 132 5.95 4.46 -9.03
CA PRO A 132 5.93 5.19 -10.30
C PRO A 132 7.02 4.79 -11.31
N LYS A 133 8.19 4.32 -10.84
CA LYS A 133 9.27 3.80 -11.69
C LYS A 133 9.14 2.29 -11.93
N GLY A 134 8.69 1.53 -10.94
CA GLY A 134 8.48 0.07 -11.02
C GLY A 134 7.43 -0.33 -12.05
N ARG A 135 6.40 0.51 -12.26
CA ARG A 135 5.34 0.27 -13.26
C ARG A 135 5.86 -0.02 -14.67
N LEU A 136 7.03 0.51 -15.03
CA LEU A 136 7.64 0.29 -16.36
C LEU A 136 7.98 -1.18 -16.61
N TYR A 137 8.23 -1.94 -15.54
CA TYR A 137 8.70 -3.32 -15.57
C TYR A 137 7.59 -4.33 -15.24
N VAL A 138 6.33 -3.88 -15.24
CA VAL A 138 5.14 -4.71 -14.99
C VAL A 138 4.28 -4.69 -16.25
N SER A 139 3.70 -5.84 -16.63
CA SER A 139 2.76 -5.87 -17.76
C SER A 139 1.50 -5.06 -17.43
N LYS A 140 0.83 -4.54 -18.47
CA LYS A 140 -0.34 -3.67 -18.30
C LYS A 140 -1.44 -4.33 -17.46
N ASN A 141 -1.74 -5.61 -17.73
CA ASN A 141 -2.81 -6.35 -17.05
C ASN A 141 -2.45 -6.63 -15.59
N ILE A 142 -1.20 -7.04 -15.30
CA ILE A 142 -0.72 -7.22 -13.93
C ILE A 142 -0.79 -5.90 -13.16
N MET A 143 -0.34 -4.80 -13.78
CA MET A 143 -0.36 -3.47 -13.14
C MET A 143 -1.80 -3.03 -12.86
N LYS A 144 -2.75 -3.29 -13.78
CA LYS A 144 -4.17 -3.00 -13.56
C LYS A 144 -4.74 -3.82 -12.38
N SER A 145 -4.40 -5.11 -12.27
CA SER A 145 -4.79 -5.94 -11.13
C SER A 145 -4.20 -5.43 -9.80
N ILE A 146 -2.95 -4.98 -9.80
CA ILE A 146 -2.32 -4.34 -8.63
C ILE A 146 -3.05 -3.04 -8.26
N ASP A 147 -3.35 -2.19 -9.25
CA ASP A 147 -4.05 -0.93 -9.04
C ASP A 147 -5.44 -1.19 -8.43
N PHE A 148 -6.21 -2.12 -8.99
CA PHE A 148 -7.53 -2.50 -8.47
C PHE A 148 -7.46 -3.02 -7.04
N LYS A 149 -6.50 -3.90 -6.74
CA LYS A 149 -6.30 -4.40 -5.38
C LYS A 149 -5.98 -3.26 -4.41
N MET A 150 -5.12 -2.32 -4.81
CA MET A 150 -4.74 -1.19 -3.98
C MET A 150 -5.89 -0.20 -3.76
N VAL A 151 -6.67 0.12 -4.80
CA VAL A 151 -7.87 0.96 -4.70
C VAL A 151 -8.85 0.36 -3.69
N HIS A 152 -9.14 -0.93 -3.83
CA HIS A 152 -10.01 -1.65 -2.89
C HIS A 152 -9.47 -1.59 -1.45
N LYS A 153 -8.15 -1.76 -1.26
CA LYS A 153 -7.50 -1.65 0.06
C LYS A 153 -7.60 -0.24 0.66
N ILE A 154 -7.45 0.82 -0.15
CA ILE A 154 -7.60 2.22 0.28
C ILE A 154 -9.05 2.49 0.71
N LEU A 155 -10.02 2.11 -0.12
CA LEU A 155 -11.44 2.32 0.14
C LEU A 155 -11.90 1.63 1.44
N LEU A 156 -11.50 0.37 1.65
CA LEU A 156 -11.78 -0.37 2.89
C LEU A 156 -11.10 0.26 4.11
N SER A 157 -9.83 0.70 3.97
CA SER A 157 -9.11 1.35 5.06
C SER A 157 -9.77 2.67 5.48
N ASN A 158 -10.42 3.34 4.54
CA ASN A 158 -11.20 4.56 4.76
C ASN A 158 -12.65 4.29 5.21
N ARG A 159 -13.04 3.01 5.41
CA ARG A 159 -14.42 2.59 5.76
C ARG A 159 -15.48 3.13 4.79
N SER A 160 -15.11 3.29 3.53
CA SER A 160 -15.98 3.86 2.48
C SER A 160 -16.71 2.75 1.73
N TYR A 161 -17.60 2.02 2.41
CA TYR A 161 -18.23 0.80 1.87
C TYR A 161 -19.09 1.05 0.63
N SER A 162 -19.86 2.15 0.59
CA SER A 162 -20.63 2.55 -0.60
C SER A 162 -19.73 2.82 -1.82
N ALA A 163 -18.56 3.41 -1.59
CA ALA A 163 -17.56 3.62 -2.63
C ALA A 163 -16.87 2.31 -3.08
N VAL A 164 -16.73 1.32 -2.18
CA VAL A 164 -16.29 -0.04 -2.54
C VAL A 164 -17.30 -0.71 -3.47
N GLU A 165 -18.59 -0.63 -3.17
CA GLU A 165 -19.67 -1.17 -4.01
C GLU A 165 -19.68 -0.49 -5.38
N TYR A 166 -19.68 0.85 -5.40
CA TYR A 166 -19.60 1.61 -6.65
C TYR A 166 -18.38 1.22 -7.50
N PHE A 167 -17.20 1.14 -6.87
CA PHE A 167 -15.97 0.74 -7.55
C PHE A 167 -16.08 -0.69 -8.12
N SER A 168 -16.66 -1.60 -7.35
CA SER A 168 -16.80 -3.01 -7.76
C SER A 168 -17.69 -3.11 -8.99
N ASP A 169 -18.89 -2.52 -8.92
CA ASP A 169 -19.93 -2.70 -9.93
C ASP A 169 -19.66 -1.92 -11.22
N HIS A 170 -19.10 -0.71 -11.11
CA HIS A 170 -18.99 0.20 -12.25
C HIS A 170 -17.58 0.28 -12.85
N ILE A 171 -16.56 -0.27 -12.17
CA ILE A 171 -15.16 -0.15 -12.61
C ILE A 171 -14.48 -1.52 -12.63
N LEU A 172 -14.58 -2.29 -11.54
CA LEU A 172 -13.84 -3.54 -11.40
C LEU A 172 -14.44 -4.66 -12.26
N TYR A 173 -15.71 -5.01 -12.04
CA TYR A 173 -16.34 -6.14 -12.70
C TYR A 173 -16.38 -6.00 -14.23
N PRO A 174 -16.74 -4.83 -14.81
CA PRO A 174 -16.71 -4.67 -16.26
C PRO A 174 -15.36 -5.02 -16.89
N GLU A 175 -14.24 -4.63 -16.25
CA GLU A 175 -12.92 -4.90 -16.81
C GLU A 175 -12.41 -6.33 -16.54
N VAL A 176 -12.83 -6.92 -15.44
CA VAL A 176 -12.49 -8.31 -15.08
C VAL A 176 -13.25 -9.30 -15.97
N GLU A 177 -14.48 -8.98 -16.35
CA GLU A 177 -15.30 -9.77 -17.29
C GLU A 177 -14.77 -9.67 -18.72
N GLU A 178 -14.33 -8.47 -19.14
CA GLU A 178 -13.76 -8.26 -20.47
C GLU A 178 -12.37 -8.89 -20.63
N VAL A 179 -11.52 -8.86 -19.59
CA VAL A 179 -10.12 -9.29 -19.66
C VAL A 179 -9.81 -10.38 -18.62
N PRO A 180 -9.89 -11.68 -19.00
CA PRO A 180 -9.66 -12.80 -18.08
C PRO A 180 -8.29 -12.80 -17.39
N GLU A 181 -7.26 -12.24 -18.03
CA GLU A 181 -5.93 -12.12 -17.42
C GLU A 181 -5.94 -11.18 -16.20
N ILE A 182 -6.73 -10.10 -16.23
CA ILE A 182 -6.90 -9.19 -15.08
C ILE A 182 -7.51 -9.96 -13.91
N LYS A 183 -8.55 -10.77 -14.17
CA LYS A 183 -9.18 -11.63 -13.15
C LYS A 183 -8.17 -12.53 -12.46
N LYS A 184 -7.41 -13.29 -13.26
CA LYS A 184 -6.40 -14.24 -12.77
C LYS A 184 -5.37 -13.56 -11.87
N PHE A 185 -4.82 -12.42 -12.29
CA PHE A 185 -3.82 -11.72 -11.48
C PHE A 185 -4.44 -11.03 -10.27
N LEU A 186 -5.68 -10.53 -10.38
CA LEU A 186 -6.38 -9.93 -9.25
C LEU A 186 -6.59 -10.95 -8.13
N GLU A 187 -7.01 -12.18 -8.46
CA GLU A 187 -7.13 -13.29 -7.50
C GLU A 187 -5.80 -13.56 -6.78
N LYS A 188 -4.68 -13.61 -7.52
CA LYS A 188 -3.34 -13.70 -6.90
C LYS A 188 -3.06 -12.51 -5.98
N MET A 189 -3.37 -11.27 -6.38
CA MET A 189 -3.18 -10.10 -5.51
C MET A 189 -4.01 -10.20 -4.22
N HIS A 190 -5.21 -10.77 -4.27
CA HIS A 190 -5.99 -11.08 -3.07
C HIS A 190 -5.29 -12.11 -2.18
N THR A 191 -4.86 -13.24 -2.75
CA THR A 191 -4.13 -14.28 -2.02
C THR A 191 -2.87 -13.74 -1.36
N LEU A 192 -2.08 -12.94 -2.08
CA LEU A 192 -0.87 -12.33 -1.57
C LEU A 192 -1.16 -11.35 -0.43
N ASP A 193 -2.21 -10.54 -0.53
CA ASP A 193 -2.58 -9.58 0.53
C ASP A 193 -3.14 -10.28 1.78
N ASP A 194 -3.90 -11.37 1.60
CA ASP A 194 -4.40 -12.21 2.68
C ASP A 194 -3.26 -12.86 3.49
N HIS A 195 -2.10 -13.06 2.85
CA HIS A 195 -0.89 -13.52 3.53
C HIS A 195 0.01 -12.37 3.99
N GLY A 196 -0.22 -11.16 3.47
CA GLY A 196 0.53 -9.93 3.73
C GLY A 196 1.70 -9.69 2.78
N PHE A 197 1.95 -10.58 1.80
CA PHE A 197 3.03 -10.47 0.82
C PHE A 197 2.81 -9.34 -0.20
N PHE A 198 1.56 -8.95 -0.46
CA PHE A 198 1.22 -7.97 -1.50
C PHE A 198 1.98 -6.65 -1.33
N ALA A 199 1.84 -5.99 -0.17
CA ALA A 199 2.50 -4.70 0.06
C ALA A 199 3.95 -4.85 0.53
N SER A 200 4.19 -5.79 1.46
CA SER A 200 5.50 -5.93 2.15
C SER A 200 6.60 -6.51 1.27
N ILE A 201 6.23 -7.39 0.33
CA ILE A 201 7.20 -8.07 -0.55
C ILE A 201 6.99 -7.60 -1.98
N LEU A 202 5.83 -7.87 -2.59
CA LEU A 202 5.63 -7.63 -4.02
C LEU A 202 5.81 -6.14 -4.39
N LEU A 203 5.06 -5.23 -3.76
CA LEU A 203 5.16 -3.80 -4.09
C LEU A 203 6.53 -3.20 -3.73
N PHE A 204 7.14 -3.67 -2.64
CA PHE A 204 8.46 -3.21 -2.24
C PHE A 204 9.54 -3.65 -3.24
N GLU A 205 9.53 -4.91 -3.68
CA GLU A 205 10.43 -5.39 -4.73
C GLU A 205 10.26 -4.64 -6.04
N LEU A 206 9.01 -4.40 -6.46
CA LEU A 206 8.75 -3.61 -7.68
C LEU A 206 9.23 -2.15 -7.55
N MET A 207 9.14 -1.57 -6.35
CA MET A 207 9.71 -0.25 -6.07
C MET A 207 11.23 -0.26 -6.19
N ILE A 208 11.92 -1.26 -5.61
CA ILE A 208 13.38 -1.42 -5.71
C ILE A 208 13.80 -1.61 -7.17
N LEU A 209 13.10 -2.48 -7.90
CA LEU A 209 13.35 -2.77 -9.30
C LEU A 209 13.33 -1.49 -10.15
N GLY A 210 12.34 -0.62 -9.91
CA GLY A 210 12.24 0.69 -10.56
C GLY A 210 13.36 1.68 -10.22
N LYS A 211 14.11 1.47 -9.13
CA LYS A 211 15.30 2.26 -8.77
C LYS A 211 16.58 1.66 -9.35
N LYS A 212 16.65 0.33 -9.44
CA LYS A 212 17.82 -0.43 -9.89
C LYS A 212 18.04 -0.33 -11.40
N ILE A 213 16.96 -0.40 -12.19
CA ILE A 213 17.07 -0.53 -13.65
C ILE A 213 16.96 0.85 -14.33
N PRO A 214 17.91 1.22 -15.21
CA PRO A 214 17.79 2.41 -16.03
C PRO A 214 16.59 2.37 -16.98
N GLN A 215 15.97 3.53 -17.21
CA GLN A 215 14.84 3.65 -18.15
C GLN A 215 15.34 3.63 -19.61
N GLY A 216 14.52 3.07 -20.52
CA GLY A 216 14.74 3.22 -21.97
C GLY A 216 15.31 2.00 -22.71
N ILE A 217 15.67 0.91 -22.01
CA ILE A 217 16.21 -0.30 -22.66
C ILE A 217 15.10 -1.36 -22.83
N GLU A 218 14.48 -1.42 -24.01
CA GLU A 218 13.30 -2.26 -24.27
C GLU A 218 13.55 -3.76 -24.10
N ASN A 219 14.71 -4.27 -24.52
CA ASN A 219 15.07 -5.70 -24.35
C ASN A 219 15.25 -6.07 -22.87
N VAL A 220 15.75 -5.15 -22.05
CA VAL A 220 15.81 -5.34 -20.59
C VAL A 220 14.39 -5.34 -20.03
N ARG A 221 13.56 -4.37 -20.44
CA ARG A 221 12.18 -4.26 -20.00
C ARG A 221 11.37 -5.55 -20.21
N LYS A 222 11.41 -6.15 -21.41
CA LYS A 222 10.68 -7.39 -21.71
C LYS A 222 11.09 -8.56 -20.83
N ARG A 223 12.41 -8.74 -20.63
CA ARG A 223 12.95 -9.80 -19.76
C ARG A 223 12.48 -9.63 -18.32
N VAL A 224 12.48 -8.39 -17.84
CA VAL A 224 12.11 -8.06 -16.47
C VAL A 224 10.61 -8.21 -16.25
N ILE A 225 9.78 -7.89 -17.25
CA ILE A 225 8.33 -8.17 -17.19
C ILE A 225 8.07 -9.67 -17.02
N ALA A 226 8.81 -10.54 -17.73
CA ALA A 226 8.71 -11.98 -17.56
C ALA A 226 9.14 -12.41 -16.15
N GLU A 227 10.27 -11.90 -15.68
CA GLU A 227 10.79 -12.17 -14.33
C GLU A 227 9.80 -11.74 -13.22
N VAL A 228 9.13 -10.60 -13.37
CA VAL A 228 8.08 -10.14 -12.43
C VAL A 228 6.88 -11.08 -12.43
N LYS A 229 6.48 -11.62 -13.59
CA LYS A 229 5.39 -12.60 -13.68
C LYS A 229 5.74 -13.91 -12.98
N ASP A 230 6.98 -14.36 -13.13
CA ASP A 230 7.51 -15.53 -12.43
C ASP A 230 7.56 -15.27 -10.92
N PHE A 231 7.99 -14.07 -10.51
CA PHE A 231 8.05 -13.68 -9.11
C PHE A 231 6.68 -13.67 -8.42
N ILE A 232 5.65 -13.14 -9.09
CA ILE A 232 4.27 -13.20 -8.60
C ILE A 232 3.81 -14.66 -8.45
N SER A 233 4.19 -15.52 -9.39
CA SER A 233 3.83 -16.94 -9.33
C SER A 233 4.56 -17.67 -8.21
N PHE A 234 5.84 -17.35 -7.96
CA PHE A 234 6.60 -17.82 -6.82
C PHE A 234 5.93 -17.45 -5.49
N LEU A 235 5.55 -16.17 -5.30
CA LEU A 235 4.88 -15.74 -4.06
C LEU A 235 3.50 -16.41 -3.89
N ASP A 236 2.75 -16.56 -4.99
CA ASP A 236 1.44 -17.19 -4.98
C ASP A 236 1.54 -18.69 -4.63
N ASN A 237 2.54 -19.39 -5.15
CA ASN A 237 2.83 -20.78 -4.79
C ASN A 237 3.09 -20.91 -3.28
N ILE A 238 3.92 -20.04 -2.70
CA ILE A 238 4.19 -20.04 -1.25
C ILE A 238 2.89 -19.75 -0.46
N ALA A 239 2.10 -18.79 -0.92
CA ALA A 239 0.85 -18.38 -0.26
C ALA A 239 -0.26 -19.44 -0.31
N THR A 240 -0.22 -20.33 -1.31
CA THR A 240 -1.23 -21.37 -1.52
C THR A 240 -0.77 -22.77 -1.10
N SER A 241 0.52 -22.94 -0.79
CA SER A 241 1.10 -24.20 -0.34
C SER A 241 0.43 -24.70 0.94
N LYS A 242 0.15 -26.00 0.99
CA LYS A 242 -0.43 -26.62 2.19
C LYS A 242 0.65 -26.94 3.23
N PRO A 243 0.29 -26.99 4.53
CA PRO A 243 1.21 -27.47 5.55
C PRO A 243 1.74 -28.87 5.21
N GLY A 244 3.06 -29.02 5.15
CA GLY A 244 3.73 -30.29 4.82
C GLY A 244 4.12 -30.44 3.35
N GLU A 245 3.71 -29.53 2.46
CA GLU A 245 4.24 -29.47 1.10
C GLU A 245 5.60 -28.74 1.10
N GLU A 246 6.58 -29.29 0.38
CA GLU A 246 7.85 -28.61 0.15
C GLU A 246 7.64 -27.47 -0.85
N ALA A 247 7.76 -26.23 -0.36
CA ALA A 247 7.76 -25.04 -1.19
C ALA A 247 9.18 -24.51 -1.37
N GLU A 248 9.53 -24.14 -2.61
CA GLU A 248 10.77 -23.40 -2.87
C GLU A 248 10.64 -22.00 -2.23
N LEU A 249 11.54 -21.68 -1.31
CA LEU A 249 11.51 -20.41 -0.55
C LEU A 249 12.54 -19.40 -1.03
N HIS A 250 13.20 -19.64 -2.17
CA HIS A 250 14.11 -18.70 -2.80
C HIS A 250 13.68 -18.44 -4.24
N PHE A 251 13.83 -17.20 -4.66
CA PHE A 251 13.60 -16.75 -6.02
C PHE A 251 14.85 -16.02 -6.48
N ILE A 252 15.68 -16.71 -7.26
CA ILE A 252 16.96 -16.19 -7.71
C ILE A 252 16.89 -16.08 -9.24
N ARG A 253 16.67 -14.84 -9.69
CA ARG A 253 16.72 -14.43 -11.10
C ARG A 253 17.64 -13.24 -11.24
N LYS A 254 17.71 -12.64 -12.43
CA LYS A 254 18.76 -11.66 -12.75
C LYS A 254 18.58 -10.38 -11.94
N GLU A 255 17.36 -9.89 -11.84
CA GLU A 255 17.06 -8.59 -11.23
C GLU A 255 16.48 -8.72 -9.81
N ILE A 256 15.70 -9.77 -9.56
CA ILE A 256 15.05 -10.11 -8.30
C ILE A 256 15.71 -11.36 -7.73
N ARG A 257 16.36 -11.19 -6.57
CA ARG A 257 17.09 -12.24 -5.85
C ARG A 257 16.67 -12.21 -4.38
N VAL A 258 15.63 -12.96 -4.05
CA VAL A 258 14.99 -12.89 -2.73
C VAL A 258 14.79 -14.27 -2.13
N SER A 259 14.74 -14.36 -0.81
CA SER A 259 14.28 -15.56 -0.11
C SER A 259 13.30 -15.22 1.02
N LEU A 260 12.45 -16.19 1.35
CA LEU A 260 11.51 -16.10 2.46
C LEU A 260 11.94 -17.08 3.55
N LEU A 261 12.20 -16.56 4.74
CA LEU A 261 12.46 -17.31 5.94
C LEU A 261 11.17 -17.38 6.78
N LEU A 262 10.41 -18.46 6.62
CA LEU A 262 9.16 -18.67 7.35
C LEU A 262 9.46 -19.17 8.77
N VAL A 263 9.24 -18.32 9.78
CA VAL A 263 9.47 -18.66 11.19
C VAL A 263 8.19 -19.25 11.80
N ALA A 264 8.18 -20.59 11.92
CA ALA A 264 7.09 -21.37 12.52
C ALA A 264 7.34 -21.66 14.02
N ARG A 265 6.41 -22.38 14.66
CA ARG A 265 6.32 -22.56 16.12
C ARG A 265 7.65 -22.88 16.79
N SER A 266 7.93 -22.23 17.92
CA SER A 266 9.11 -22.44 18.77
C SER A 266 9.24 -23.86 19.33
N GLU A 267 8.17 -24.65 19.25
CA GLU A 267 8.09 -26.04 19.72
C GLU A 267 8.94 -27.01 18.88
N TYR A 268 9.31 -26.65 17.65
CA TYR A 268 10.11 -27.49 16.75
C TYR A 268 11.54 -26.92 16.60
N PHE A 269 12.47 -27.46 17.42
CA PHE A 269 13.94 -27.45 17.31
C PHE A 269 14.75 -26.18 17.64
N GLY A 270 15.70 -26.30 18.59
CA GLY A 270 17.07 -25.71 18.55
C GLY A 270 17.25 -24.18 18.41
N TYR A 271 16.15 -23.44 18.49
CA TYR A 271 15.88 -22.03 18.76
C TYR A 271 16.38 -20.91 17.83
N THR A 272 17.57 -20.84 17.27
CA THR A 272 17.87 -19.74 16.29
C THR A 272 18.93 -20.11 15.28
N LYS A 273 19.86 -20.98 15.70
CA LYS A 273 20.97 -21.49 14.90
C LYS A 273 20.55 -22.00 13.53
N ASN A 274 19.41 -22.70 13.43
CA ASN A 274 18.92 -23.22 12.14
C ASN A 274 18.48 -22.10 11.20
N TYR A 275 17.80 -21.08 11.73
CA TYR A 275 17.42 -19.89 10.96
C TYR A 275 18.65 -19.08 10.54
N LEU A 276 19.65 -18.94 11.42
CA LEU A 276 20.92 -18.31 11.10
C LEU A 276 21.69 -19.06 10.03
N TRP A 277 21.73 -20.40 10.11
CA TRP A 277 22.36 -21.24 9.09
C TRP A 277 21.64 -21.14 7.75
N ARG A 278 20.30 -21.20 7.76
CA ARG A 278 19.50 -21.06 6.54
C ARG A 278 19.67 -19.67 5.91
N PHE A 279 19.72 -18.62 6.73
CA PHE A 279 20.00 -17.27 6.27
C PHE A 279 21.37 -17.17 5.59
N GLY A 280 22.43 -17.72 6.22
CA GLY A 280 23.77 -17.77 5.64
C GLY A 280 23.79 -18.49 4.29
N ARG A 281 23.13 -19.65 4.20
CA ARG A 281 22.97 -20.37 2.93
C ARG A 281 22.25 -19.57 1.86
N ASN A 282 21.20 -18.84 2.22
CA ASN A 282 20.48 -18.01 1.25
C ASN A 282 21.40 -16.91 0.68
N LEU A 283 22.29 -16.33 1.50
CA LEU A 283 23.30 -15.37 1.04
C LEU A 283 24.33 -16.03 0.11
N GLU A 284 24.84 -17.21 0.48
CA GLU A 284 25.78 -17.99 -0.35
C GLU A 284 25.18 -18.38 -1.71
N GLU A 285 23.89 -18.70 -1.74
CA GLU A 285 23.13 -19.00 -2.95
C GLU A 285 22.87 -17.75 -3.81
N GLY A 286 23.18 -16.54 -3.30
CA GLY A 286 23.13 -15.28 -4.04
C GLY A 286 21.87 -14.45 -3.82
N CYS A 287 21.12 -14.68 -2.74
CA CYS A 287 20.00 -13.83 -2.37
C CYS A 287 20.49 -12.42 -1.98
N GLU A 288 19.89 -11.38 -2.55
CA GLU A 288 20.13 -9.98 -2.16
C GLU A 288 19.29 -9.58 -0.95
N ARG A 289 18.09 -10.15 -0.80
CA ARG A 289 17.14 -9.81 0.26
C ARG A 289 16.51 -11.06 0.85
N VAL A 290 16.33 -11.05 2.17
CA VAL A 290 15.68 -12.14 2.91
C VAL A 290 14.54 -11.56 3.73
N TYR A 291 13.32 -12.05 3.50
CA TYR A 291 12.12 -11.66 4.23
C TYR A 291 11.87 -12.66 5.36
N ILE A 292 11.61 -12.19 6.58
CA ILE A 292 11.45 -13.07 7.75
C ILE A 292 9.98 -13.11 8.13
N ALA A 293 9.19 -14.00 7.53
CA ALA A 293 7.75 -14.03 7.79
C ALA A 293 7.39 -14.83 9.06
N SER A 294 6.52 -14.28 9.92
CA SER A 294 5.95 -15.07 11.03
C SER A 294 4.56 -14.57 11.45
N THR A 295 3.72 -15.49 11.93
CA THR A 295 2.32 -15.21 12.28
C THR A 295 2.03 -15.47 13.76
N GLY A 296 0.96 -14.83 14.27
CA GLY A 296 0.44 -15.11 15.62
C GLY A 296 1.45 -14.90 16.76
N THR A 297 1.60 -15.93 17.59
CA THR A 297 2.47 -15.94 18.79
C THR A 297 3.97 -15.98 18.45
N ASN A 298 4.34 -16.39 17.23
CA ASN A 298 5.73 -16.62 16.82
C ASN A 298 6.51 -15.34 16.51
N ILE A 299 5.86 -14.17 16.58
CA ILE A 299 6.51 -12.90 16.24
C ILE A 299 7.66 -12.56 17.15
N LYS A 300 7.47 -12.75 18.46
CA LYS A 300 8.52 -12.43 19.42
C LYS A 300 9.79 -13.21 19.06
N PHE A 301 9.60 -14.46 18.65
CA PHE A 301 10.65 -15.33 18.21
C PHE A 301 11.27 -14.91 16.87
N ALA A 302 10.46 -14.53 15.86
CA ALA A 302 10.99 -13.98 14.61
C ALA A 302 11.82 -12.70 14.81
N LYS A 303 11.43 -11.85 15.76
CA LYS A 303 12.23 -10.67 16.15
C LYS A 303 13.57 -11.06 16.78
N THR A 304 13.57 -12.10 17.61
CA THR A 304 14.82 -12.66 18.17
C THR A 304 15.71 -13.18 17.04
N VAL A 305 15.17 -13.99 16.12
CA VAL A 305 15.90 -14.47 14.94
C VAL A 305 16.47 -13.31 14.12
N SER A 306 15.68 -12.26 13.83
CA SER A 306 16.16 -11.09 13.09
C SER A 306 17.29 -10.37 13.82
N SER A 307 17.16 -10.18 15.13
CA SER A 307 18.19 -9.48 15.93
C SER A 307 19.50 -10.27 15.95
N GLU A 308 19.43 -11.60 16.02
CA GLU A 308 20.61 -12.45 15.95
C GLU A 308 21.25 -12.46 14.55
N ILE A 309 20.44 -12.37 13.48
CA ILE A 309 20.94 -12.22 12.11
C ILE A 309 21.73 -10.91 11.97
N GLU A 310 21.16 -9.80 12.45
CA GLU A 310 21.80 -8.47 12.44
C GLU A 310 23.14 -8.47 13.18
N ASN A 311 23.23 -9.19 14.31
CA ASN A 311 24.47 -9.28 15.08
C ASN A 311 25.53 -10.17 14.42
N LYS A 312 25.12 -11.18 13.65
CA LYS A 312 26.02 -12.19 13.09
C LYS A 312 26.50 -11.87 11.68
N TYR A 313 25.67 -11.25 10.86
CA TYR A 313 25.94 -10.98 9.46
C TYR A 313 25.98 -9.47 9.21
N GLU A 314 26.84 -9.03 8.30
CA GLU A 314 26.90 -7.64 7.86
C GLU A 314 25.74 -7.34 6.91
N VAL A 315 24.55 -7.11 7.48
CA VAL A 315 23.32 -6.87 6.73
C VAL A 315 22.61 -5.61 7.21
N GLU A 316 22.05 -4.87 6.25
CA GLU A 316 21.24 -3.71 6.56
C GLU A 316 19.78 -4.15 6.75
N LYS A 317 19.23 -3.83 7.92
CA LYS A 317 17.81 -3.98 8.16
C LYS A 317 17.02 -2.88 7.45
N SER A 318 16.37 -3.26 6.36
CA SER A 318 15.56 -2.34 5.57
C SER A 318 14.25 -1.95 6.26
N LEU A 319 13.61 -2.87 6.99
CA LEU A 319 12.28 -2.67 7.57
C LEU A 319 11.98 -3.69 8.68
N GLU A 320 11.29 -3.25 9.75
CA GLU A 320 10.59 -4.15 10.70
C GLU A 320 9.23 -3.56 11.04
N LYS A 321 8.16 -4.26 10.68
CA LYS A 321 6.80 -3.86 11.03
C LYS A 321 5.89 -5.05 11.27
N THR A 322 4.90 -4.84 12.14
CA THR A 322 3.82 -5.79 12.35
C THR A 322 2.60 -5.33 11.57
N LEU A 323 2.25 -6.07 10.52
CA LEU A 323 1.08 -5.78 9.71
C LEU A 323 -0.18 -6.41 10.32
N ASN A 324 -1.24 -5.62 10.40
CA ASN A 324 -2.57 -6.14 10.67
C ASN A 324 -3.24 -6.47 9.34
N VAL A 325 -3.33 -7.76 9.00
CA VAL A 325 -4.08 -8.19 7.81
C VAL A 325 -5.58 -7.99 8.09
N MET A 326 -6.21 -7.13 7.29
CA MET A 326 -7.64 -6.87 7.34
C MET A 326 -8.39 -8.06 6.74
N ASN A 327 -9.39 -8.61 7.44
CA ASN A 327 -10.24 -9.65 6.87
C ASN A 327 -11.22 -9.05 5.86
N ARG A 328 -11.77 -9.86 4.94
CA ARG A 328 -12.68 -9.43 3.84
C ARG A 328 -13.92 -8.64 4.30
N LYS A 329 -14.25 -8.64 5.59
CA LYS A 329 -15.38 -7.91 6.20
C LYS A 329 -15.05 -6.50 6.72
N GLY A 330 -13.80 -6.04 6.61
CA GLY A 330 -13.40 -4.70 7.07
C GLY A 330 -13.24 -4.55 8.60
N ASP A 331 -13.38 -5.65 9.36
CA ASP A 331 -13.11 -5.66 10.79
C ASP A 331 -11.62 -5.83 11.09
N PHE A 332 -11.07 -4.95 11.93
CA PHE A 332 -9.84 -5.24 12.67
C PHE A 332 -10.20 -6.29 13.73
N THR A 333 -9.74 -7.52 13.58
CA THR A 333 -10.00 -8.58 14.55
C THR A 333 -9.35 -8.25 15.90
N LYS A 334 -10.13 -7.67 16.81
CA LYS A 334 -9.88 -7.80 18.25
C LYS A 334 -10.34 -9.20 18.68
N GLY A 335 -9.39 -10.11 18.89
CA GLY A 335 -9.60 -11.34 19.64
C GLY A 335 -10.26 -12.50 18.88
N SER A 336 -9.48 -13.23 18.08
CA SER A 336 -9.27 -14.68 18.24
C SER A 336 -8.20 -15.18 17.25
N ASN A 337 -7.07 -15.59 17.82
CA ASN A 337 -6.03 -16.53 17.36
C ASN A 337 -5.71 -16.84 15.87
N LYS A 338 -5.98 -15.99 14.89
CA LYS A 338 -5.37 -16.10 13.54
C LYS A 338 -5.05 -14.75 12.91
N SER A 339 -4.08 -14.04 13.48
CA SER A 339 -3.45 -12.92 12.75
C SER A 339 -2.29 -13.44 11.90
N LYS A 340 -2.47 -13.44 10.58
CA LYS A 340 -1.37 -13.56 9.63
C LYS A 340 -0.56 -12.26 9.68
N ARG A 341 0.76 -12.40 9.82
CA ARG A 341 1.72 -11.31 10.05
C ARG A 341 2.99 -11.66 9.27
N LEU A 342 3.76 -10.66 8.87
CA LEU A 342 4.88 -10.78 7.95
C LEU A 342 5.94 -9.76 8.34
N PHE A 343 7.21 -10.13 8.28
CA PHE A 343 8.37 -9.24 8.42
C PHE A 343 9.19 -9.26 7.15
#